data_AF-A6DJJ3-F1
#
_entry.id   AF-A6DJJ3-F1
#
_cell.length_a   1.000
_cell.length_b   1.000
_cell.length_c   1.000
_cell.angle_alpha   90.00
_cell.angle_beta   90.00
_cell.angle_gamma   90.00
#
_symmetry.space_group_name_H-M   'P 1'
#
loop_
_entity.id
_entity.type
_entity.pdbx_description
1 polymer ?
#
loop_
_entity_poly.entity_id
_entity_poly.type
_entity_poly.pdbx_seq_one_letter_code
_entity_poly.pdbx_strand_id
1 'polypeptide(L)'
;MKKFILISIGLLSLVNIYASDSTYRNVALNPKAGDGSYPQATTNSQYNDTTFAANNAINGQTSNIGYGKTMPSWGPHKRNDLWFKIDFGKEVEIDKAIIWVRAKFKPFAKIDHDSYFKSGVMEFSDGSKHSFTLDRTADAQELKFPKQKTKWVKFTKLVPNKNLWCGFTEVQIWGE
;
A
#
# COMPACT_ATOMS: atom_id res chain seq x y z
N MET A 1 -30.25 -35.39 58.18
CA MET A 1 -29.28 -35.92 57.19
C MET A 1 -30.03 -36.44 55.97
N LYS A 2 -29.92 -35.76 54.81
CA LYS A 2 -29.81 -36.36 53.46
C LYS A 2 -29.88 -35.26 52.39
N LYS A 3 -28.72 -35.09 51.75
CA LYS A 3 -28.37 -34.61 50.40
C LYS A 3 -29.28 -33.61 49.65
N PHE A 4 -28.66 -32.48 49.35
CA PHE A 4 -28.97 -31.58 48.24
C PHE A 4 -28.93 -32.30 46.88
N ILE A 5 -29.83 -31.94 45.97
CA ILE A 5 -29.55 -31.93 44.53
C ILE A 5 -29.85 -30.51 44.06
N LEU A 6 -28.78 -29.80 43.73
CA LEU A 6 -28.78 -28.47 43.15
C LEU A 6 -28.92 -28.65 41.63
N ILE A 7 -30.05 -28.25 41.03
CA ILE A 7 -30.16 -28.13 39.58
C ILE A 7 -29.86 -26.67 39.23
N SER A 8 -28.63 -26.44 38.78
CA SER A 8 -28.16 -25.17 38.26
C SER A 8 -28.89 -24.85 36.95
N ILE A 9 -29.84 -23.92 37.00
CA ILE A 9 -30.39 -23.29 35.79
C ILE A 9 -29.36 -22.24 35.37
N GLY A 10 -28.56 -22.60 34.35
CA GLY A 10 -27.52 -21.73 33.81
C GLY A 10 -28.10 -20.41 33.33
N LEU A 11 -27.48 -19.32 33.78
CA LEU A 11 -27.60 -18.00 33.20
C LEU A 11 -27.27 -18.11 31.70
N LEU A 12 -28.25 -17.86 30.83
CA LEU A 12 -28.00 -17.56 29.42
C LEU A 12 -27.19 -16.27 29.37
N SER A 13 -25.87 -16.38 29.32
CA SER A 13 -25.00 -15.27 28.98
C SER A 13 -25.31 -14.87 27.55
N LEU A 14 -25.92 -13.70 27.38
CA LEU A 14 -25.97 -12.99 26.11
C LEU A 14 -24.53 -12.85 25.60
N VAL A 15 -24.16 -13.66 24.62
CA VAL A 15 -22.95 -13.43 23.83
C VAL A 15 -23.24 -12.18 23.01
N ASN A 16 -22.76 -11.04 23.49
CA ASN A 16 -22.72 -9.82 22.70
C ASN A 16 -21.74 -10.08 21.55
N ILE A 17 -22.25 -10.49 20.40
CA ILE A 17 -21.51 -10.52 19.14
C ILE A 17 -21.43 -9.06 18.66
N TYR A 18 -20.56 -8.27 19.28
CA TYR A 18 -20.06 -7.08 18.61
C TYR A 18 -19.02 -7.57 17.61
N ALA A 19 -19.43 -7.74 16.35
CA ALA A 19 -18.49 -7.64 15.26
C ALA A 19 -17.75 -6.31 15.46
N SER A 20 -16.43 -6.34 15.62
CA SER A 20 -15.66 -5.10 15.60
C SER A 20 -15.71 -4.60 14.16
N ASP A 21 -16.69 -3.76 13.83
CA ASP A 21 -16.75 -2.96 12.61
C ASP A 21 -15.61 -1.93 12.64
N SER A 22 -14.37 -2.40 12.60
CA SER A 22 -13.21 -1.56 12.44
C SER A 22 -13.26 -0.97 11.04
N THR A 23 -13.62 0.30 10.94
CA THR A 23 -13.54 1.14 9.74
C THR A 23 -12.11 1.24 9.20
N TYR A 24 -11.12 0.99 10.07
CA TYR A 24 -9.70 1.01 9.74
C TYR A 24 -9.31 -0.10 8.77
N ARG A 25 -8.92 0.27 7.55
CA ARG A 25 -8.63 -0.63 6.42
C ARG A 25 -7.60 -0.02 5.47
N ASN A 26 -7.18 -0.79 4.46
CA ASN A 26 -6.49 -0.22 3.30
C ASN A 26 -7.46 0.63 2.46
N VAL A 27 -7.45 1.95 2.63
CA VAL A 27 -8.29 2.89 1.89
C VAL A 27 -7.81 3.13 0.45
N ALA A 28 -6.62 2.64 0.08
CA ALA A 28 -6.11 2.70 -1.29
C ALA A 28 -6.50 1.47 -2.13
N LEU A 29 -7.03 0.39 -1.56
CA LEU A 29 -7.31 -0.85 -2.29
C LEU A 29 -8.37 -0.65 -3.39
N ASN A 30 -8.00 -0.93 -4.64
CA ASN A 30 -8.91 -1.03 -5.78
C ASN A 30 -8.45 -2.10 -6.79
N PRO A 31 -8.92 -3.35 -6.66
CA PRO A 31 -8.54 -4.46 -7.54
C PRO A 31 -8.99 -4.31 -9.00
N LYS A 32 -9.94 -3.39 -9.27
CA LYS A 32 -10.50 -3.13 -10.60
C LYS A 32 -10.28 -1.68 -11.02
N ALA A 33 -9.19 -1.07 -10.55
CA ALA A 33 -8.89 0.33 -10.79
C ALA A 33 -8.78 0.63 -12.30
N GLY A 34 -9.71 1.44 -12.78
CA GLY A 34 -9.77 2.00 -14.12
C GLY A 34 -10.20 3.46 -14.11
N ASP A 35 -10.44 4.03 -15.29
CA ASP A 35 -10.85 5.42 -15.43
C ASP A 35 -12.19 5.69 -14.73
N GLY A 36 -12.23 6.73 -13.90
CA GLY A 36 -13.42 7.12 -13.15
C GLY A 36 -13.76 6.26 -11.92
N SER A 37 -12.91 5.29 -11.57
CA SER A 37 -13.07 4.49 -10.35
C SER A 37 -12.14 4.99 -9.22
N TYR A 38 -12.64 5.00 -7.99
CA TYR A 38 -11.85 5.40 -6.81
C TYR A 38 -11.74 4.25 -5.80
N PRO A 39 -10.62 4.16 -5.05
CA PRO A 39 -9.41 4.98 -5.17
C PRO A 39 -8.70 4.78 -6.53
N GLN A 40 -8.06 5.83 -7.04
CA GLN A 40 -7.40 5.86 -8.35
C GLN A 40 -5.93 6.23 -8.19
N ALA A 41 -5.04 5.52 -8.88
CA ALA A 41 -3.63 5.88 -8.95
C ALA A 41 -3.27 6.52 -10.30
N THR A 42 -2.54 7.63 -10.27
CA THR A 42 -2.05 8.36 -11.44
C THR A 42 -0.55 8.67 -11.31
N THR A 43 0.11 8.97 -12.42
CA THR A 43 1.56 9.23 -12.49
C THR A 43 1.89 10.14 -13.67
N ASN A 44 3.04 10.85 -13.64
CA ASN A 44 3.60 11.49 -14.84
C ASN A 44 4.41 10.54 -15.72
N SER A 45 4.64 9.31 -15.26
CA SER A 45 5.36 8.32 -16.04
C SER A 45 4.97 6.90 -15.64
N GLN A 46 4.75 6.09 -16.65
CA GLN A 46 4.63 4.64 -16.58
C GLN A 46 5.25 4.08 -17.86
N TYR A 47 5.75 2.85 -17.78
CA TYR A 47 6.26 2.15 -18.95
C TYR A 47 5.13 1.86 -19.94
N ASN A 48 5.46 1.70 -21.23
CA ASN A 48 4.50 1.45 -22.31
C ASN A 48 3.95 0.00 -22.32
N ASP A 49 3.63 -0.53 -21.15
CA ASP A 49 2.96 -1.81 -20.94
C ASP A 49 1.97 -1.65 -19.79
N THR A 50 0.73 -2.08 -19.98
CA THR A 50 -0.34 -1.93 -18.99
C THR A 50 -0.06 -2.68 -17.69
N THR A 51 0.86 -3.65 -17.70
CA THR A 51 1.40 -4.32 -16.50
C THR A 51 2.08 -3.33 -15.55
N PHE A 52 2.52 -2.17 -16.05
CA PHE A 52 3.25 -1.15 -15.29
C PHE A 52 2.47 0.14 -15.00
N ALA A 53 1.15 0.12 -15.26
CA ALA A 53 0.27 1.24 -14.99
C ALA A 53 0.19 1.59 -13.50
N ALA A 54 -0.05 2.86 -13.17
CA ALA A 54 -0.12 3.33 -11.78
C ALA A 54 -1.14 2.53 -10.93
N ASN A 55 -2.32 2.24 -11.49
CA ASN A 55 -3.38 1.48 -10.84
C ASN A 55 -2.98 0.07 -10.38
N ASN A 56 -1.92 -0.51 -10.96
CA ASN A 56 -1.45 -1.82 -10.53
C ASN A 56 -0.75 -1.79 -9.17
N ALA A 57 -0.32 -0.62 -8.68
CA ALA A 57 0.26 -0.49 -7.36
C ALA A 57 -0.79 -0.35 -6.24
N ILE A 58 -2.08 -0.46 -6.55
CA ILE A 58 -3.16 -0.39 -5.55
C ILE A 58 -4.17 -1.53 -5.73
N ASN A 59 -3.79 -2.60 -6.42
CA ASN A 59 -4.73 -3.66 -6.83
C ASN A 59 -4.81 -4.81 -5.81
N GLY A 60 -4.02 -4.77 -4.74
CA GLY A 60 -3.97 -5.81 -3.70
C GLY A 60 -2.98 -6.94 -3.98
N GLN A 61 -2.19 -6.89 -5.06
CA GLN A 61 -1.20 -7.92 -5.39
C GLN A 61 0.17 -7.55 -4.82
N THR A 62 0.69 -8.37 -3.90
CA THR A 62 1.98 -8.14 -3.24
C THR A 62 3.12 -9.00 -3.78
N SER A 63 2.82 -9.91 -4.72
CA SER A 63 3.82 -10.74 -5.40
C SER A 63 4.79 -9.85 -6.17
N ASN A 64 6.05 -9.79 -5.72
CA ASN A 64 7.06 -8.85 -6.23
C ASN A 64 8.40 -9.51 -6.63
N ILE A 65 8.53 -10.83 -6.46
CA ILE A 65 9.70 -11.62 -6.84
C ILE A 65 9.36 -12.37 -8.14
N GLY A 66 9.62 -11.76 -9.29
CA GLY A 66 9.32 -12.40 -10.57
C GLY A 66 9.49 -11.51 -11.80
N TYR A 67 8.79 -11.85 -12.89
CA TYR A 67 8.85 -11.12 -14.16
C TYR A 67 7.51 -11.10 -14.90
N GLY A 68 7.36 -10.10 -15.78
CA GLY A 68 6.27 -10.03 -16.74
C GLY A 68 4.89 -9.77 -16.12
N LYS A 69 3.85 -10.18 -16.85
CA LYS A 69 2.43 -9.90 -16.57
C LYS A 69 1.90 -10.45 -15.24
N THR A 70 2.63 -11.38 -14.62
CA THR A 70 2.27 -11.96 -13.31
C THR A 70 2.78 -11.14 -12.13
N MET A 71 3.54 -10.06 -12.39
CA MET A 71 4.09 -9.16 -11.39
C MET A 71 3.71 -7.72 -11.74
N PRO A 72 2.40 -7.40 -11.76
CA PRO A 72 1.95 -6.04 -12.03
C PRO A 72 2.48 -5.09 -10.95
N SER A 73 2.82 -3.88 -11.37
CA SER A 73 3.38 -2.85 -10.48
C SER A 73 3.11 -1.47 -11.08
N TRP A 74 3.31 -0.39 -10.34
CA TRP A 74 3.65 0.88 -10.98
C TRP A 74 5.13 0.88 -11.33
N GLY A 75 5.45 1.18 -12.59
CA GLY A 75 6.83 1.17 -13.08
C GLY A 75 7.09 2.31 -14.07
N PRO A 76 7.70 3.43 -13.65
CA PRO A 76 7.92 4.59 -14.51
C PRO A 76 9.17 4.49 -15.39
N HIS A 77 9.27 5.31 -16.43
CA HIS A 77 10.56 5.53 -17.10
C HIS A 77 11.55 6.23 -16.14
N LYS A 78 12.86 6.04 -16.36
CA LYS A 78 13.88 6.73 -15.56
C LYS A 78 13.84 8.24 -15.84
N ARG A 79 13.57 9.04 -14.82
CA ARG A 79 13.56 10.52 -14.84
C ARG A 79 13.70 11.06 -13.40
N ASN A 80 13.97 12.35 -13.25
CA ASN A 80 14.29 13.01 -11.98
C ASN A 80 13.10 13.68 -11.28
N ASP A 81 11.97 13.84 -11.97
CA ASP A 81 10.77 14.53 -11.52
C ASP A 81 9.57 13.57 -11.38
N LEU A 82 9.83 12.30 -11.07
CA LEU A 82 8.80 11.27 -10.88
C LEU A 82 7.80 11.65 -9.80
N TRP A 83 6.53 11.41 -10.08
CA TRP A 83 5.49 11.37 -9.06
C TRP A 83 4.47 10.25 -9.31
N PHE A 84 3.97 9.69 -8.21
CA PHE A 84 2.88 8.71 -8.18
C PHE A 84 1.85 9.20 -7.16
N LYS A 85 0.57 9.26 -7.54
CA LYS A 85 -0.49 9.86 -6.72
C LYS A 85 -1.64 8.87 -6.58
N ILE A 86 -2.19 8.75 -5.38
CA ILE A 86 -3.43 8.02 -5.12
C ILE A 86 -4.48 9.05 -4.70
N ASP A 87 -5.56 9.15 -5.47
CA ASP A 87 -6.76 9.90 -5.14
C ASP A 87 -7.78 8.95 -4.51
N PHE A 88 -8.27 9.25 -3.30
CA PHE A 88 -9.17 8.34 -2.57
C PHE A 88 -10.63 8.45 -3.01
N GLY A 89 -11.00 9.49 -3.76
CA GLY A 89 -12.38 9.79 -4.16
C GLY A 89 -13.27 10.35 -3.04
N LYS A 90 -12.77 10.34 -1.81
CA LYS A 90 -13.37 10.94 -0.62
C LYS A 90 -12.27 11.43 0.32
N GLU A 91 -12.64 12.20 1.34
CA GLU A 91 -11.72 12.47 2.45
C GLU A 91 -11.62 11.23 3.35
N VAL A 92 -10.41 10.92 3.80
CA VAL A 92 -10.06 9.82 4.70
C VAL A 92 -9.14 10.34 5.81
N GLU A 93 -9.08 9.63 6.93
CA GLU A 93 -8.06 9.83 7.97
C GLU A 93 -7.08 8.66 7.97
N ILE A 94 -5.79 8.93 7.71
CA ILE A 94 -4.75 7.92 7.51
C ILE A 94 -3.56 8.16 8.43
N ASP A 95 -2.83 7.11 8.78
CA ASP A 95 -1.64 7.20 9.65
C ASP A 95 -0.50 6.26 9.24
N LYS A 96 -0.71 5.43 8.22
CA LYS A 96 0.22 4.40 7.81
C LYS A 96 0.17 4.16 6.31
N ALA A 97 1.35 4.00 5.72
CA ALA A 97 1.53 3.41 4.39
C ALA A 97 2.30 2.10 4.51
N ILE A 98 2.02 1.15 3.62
CA ILE A 98 2.81 -0.08 3.47
C ILE A 98 3.20 -0.23 2.01
N ILE A 99 4.50 -0.34 1.74
CA ILE A 99 5.03 -0.38 0.38
C ILE A 99 5.73 -1.71 0.13
N TRP A 100 5.39 -2.35 -0.99
CA TRP A 100 6.19 -3.39 -1.62
C TRP A 100 6.89 -2.80 -2.82
N VAL A 101 8.22 -2.89 -2.84
CA VAL A 101 9.00 -2.56 -4.03
C VAL A 101 9.01 -3.74 -4.98
N ARG A 102 9.25 -3.49 -6.27
CA ARG A 102 9.52 -4.60 -7.19
C ARG A 102 10.90 -5.19 -6.92
N ALA A 103 10.94 -6.45 -6.52
CA ALA A 103 12.12 -7.05 -5.90
C ALA A 103 12.95 -7.92 -6.87
N LYS A 104 13.16 -7.47 -8.11
CA LYS A 104 13.98 -8.21 -9.10
C LYS A 104 15.47 -7.90 -8.95
N PHE A 105 16.01 -8.21 -7.78
CA PHE A 105 17.43 -8.04 -7.44
C PHE A 105 17.92 -9.19 -6.55
N LYS A 106 19.23 -9.34 -6.36
CA LYS A 106 19.77 -10.37 -5.45
C LYS A 106 19.24 -10.17 -4.01
N PRO A 107 18.88 -11.24 -3.27
CA PRO A 107 19.02 -12.66 -3.61
C PRO A 107 17.86 -13.26 -4.44
N PHE A 108 16.80 -12.49 -4.69
CA PHE A 108 15.57 -12.93 -5.37
C PHE A 108 15.72 -13.13 -6.89
N ALA A 109 16.81 -12.64 -7.47
CA ALA A 109 17.18 -12.79 -8.87
C ALA A 109 18.67 -13.08 -9.03
N LYS A 110 19.07 -13.66 -10.17
CA LYS A 110 20.48 -13.98 -10.49
C LYS A 110 21.37 -12.73 -10.50
N ILE A 111 20.85 -11.61 -10.99
CA ILE A 111 21.52 -10.31 -11.04
C ILE A 111 20.56 -9.20 -10.59
N ASP A 112 21.11 -8.05 -10.24
CA ASP A 112 20.33 -6.84 -9.96
C ASP A 112 19.77 -6.31 -11.28
N HIS A 113 18.53 -6.66 -11.59
CA HIS A 113 17.81 -6.14 -12.75
C HIS A 113 17.11 -4.83 -12.40
N ASP A 114 16.46 -4.80 -11.23
CA ASP A 114 15.79 -3.63 -10.67
C ASP A 114 16.61 -3.03 -9.51
N SER A 115 16.35 -1.76 -9.24
CA SER A 115 16.62 -1.08 -7.98
C SER A 115 15.28 -0.81 -7.28
N TYR A 116 15.34 -0.17 -6.13
CA TYR A 116 14.21 0.41 -5.42
C TYR A 116 14.47 1.91 -5.21
N PHE A 117 13.40 2.66 -4.91
CA PHE A 117 13.54 4.03 -4.43
C PHE A 117 13.94 3.98 -2.96
N LYS A 118 15.17 4.36 -2.61
CA LYS A 118 15.66 4.35 -1.21
C LYS A 118 15.03 5.43 -0.34
N SER A 119 14.49 6.47 -0.95
CA SER A 119 13.82 7.55 -0.25
C SER A 119 12.84 8.29 -1.15
N GLY A 120 11.95 9.04 -0.53
CA GLY A 120 11.04 9.96 -1.19
C GLY A 120 10.31 10.86 -0.20
N VAL A 121 9.28 11.54 -0.69
CA VAL A 121 8.39 12.37 0.11
C VAL A 121 6.94 12.01 -0.21
N MET A 122 6.14 11.77 0.81
CA MET A 122 4.68 11.76 0.71
C MET A 122 4.18 13.19 0.94
N GLU A 123 3.35 13.68 0.04
CA GLU A 123 2.62 14.94 0.16
C GLU A 123 1.12 14.62 0.29
N PHE A 124 0.41 15.39 1.10
CA PHE A 124 -1.02 15.21 1.36
C PHE A 124 -1.83 16.42 0.86
N SER A 125 -3.16 16.29 0.82
CA SER A 125 -4.02 17.31 0.21
C SER A 125 -4.08 18.65 0.92
N ASP A 126 -3.65 18.71 2.18
CA ASP A 126 -3.49 19.94 2.94
C ASP A 126 -2.11 20.60 2.74
N GLY A 127 -1.23 19.99 1.93
CA GLY A 127 0.13 20.44 1.67
C GLY A 127 1.18 19.96 2.67
N SER A 128 0.78 19.23 3.72
CA SER A 128 1.72 18.59 4.65
C SER A 128 2.57 17.54 3.93
N LYS A 129 3.76 17.29 4.47
CA LYS A 129 4.78 16.43 3.84
C LYS A 129 5.43 15.51 4.86
N HIS A 130 5.73 14.29 4.43
CA HIS A 130 6.44 13.30 5.21
C HIS A 130 7.53 12.62 4.37
N SER A 131 8.78 12.79 4.74
CA SER A 131 9.89 12.06 4.12
C SER A 131 9.88 10.61 4.55
N PHE A 132 10.24 9.70 3.65
CA PHE A 132 10.35 8.28 3.96
C PHE A 132 11.63 7.68 3.37
N THR A 133 12.04 6.56 3.94
CA THR A 133 13.09 5.69 3.44
C THR A 133 12.53 4.29 3.22
N LEU A 134 13.13 3.57 2.27
CA LEU A 134 12.86 2.16 2.05
C LEU A 134 14.18 1.41 2.06
N ASP A 135 14.10 0.13 2.39
CA ASP A 135 15.18 -0.82 2.39
C ASP A 135 15.14 -1.71 1.14
N ARG A 136 16.28 -2.35 0.88
CA ARG A 136 16.43 -3.34 -0.17
C ARG A 136 15.85 -4.70 0.28
N THR A 137 14.54 -4.82 0.29
CA THR A 137 13.84 -6.07 0.65
C THR A 137 12.66 -6.36 -0.30
N ALA A 138 12.21 -7.62 -0.33
CA ALA A 138 10.94 -8.00 -0.93
C ALA A 138 9.76 -7.92 0.06
N ASP A 139 10.04 -7.72 1.35
CA ASP A 139 9.01 -7.66 2.39
C ASP A 139 8.21 -6.37 2.33
N ALA A 140 7.08 -6.40 3.05
CA ALA A 140 6.25 -5.23 3.32
C ALA A 140 7.03 -4.20 4.13
N GLN A 141 7.03 -2.93 3.70
CA GLN A 141 7.75 -1.86 4.39
C GLN A 141 6.76 -0.86 4.96
N GLU A 142 6.65 -0.83 6.29
CA GLU A 142 5.70 0.02 7.00
C GLU A 142 6.28 1.42 7.24
N LEU A 143 5.52 2.43 6.85
CA LEU A 143 5.82 3.85 7.06
C LEU A 143 4.72 4.45 7.94
N LYS A 144 5.06 4.86 9.16
CA LYS A 144 4.13 5.53 10.07
C LYS A 144 4.31 7.04 10.01
N PHE A 145 3.21 7.76 10.09
CA PHE A 145 3.20 9.22 10.16
C PHE A 145 2.06 9.69 11.07
N PRO A 146 2.07 10.95 11.54
CA PRO A 146 0.95 11.49 12.30
C PRO A 146 -0.38 11.34 11.55
N LYS A 147 -1.46 11.08 12.27
CA LYS A 147 -2.81 11.00 11.70
C LYS A 147 -3.09 12.23 10.83
N GLN A 148 -3.54 11.99 9.62
CA GLN A 148 -3.69 12.99 8.57
C GLN A 148 -5.05 12.83 7.89
N LYS A 149 -5.88 13.88 7.93
CA LYS A 149 -7.05 13.96 7.05
C LYS A 149 -6.62 14.41 5.66
N THR A 150 -7.00 13.66 4.64
CA THR A 150 -6.57 13.95 3.27
C THR A 150 -7.50 13.34 2.23
N LYS A 151 -7.50 13.92 1.02
CA LYS A 151 -8.20 13.41 -0.17
C LYS A 151 -7.28 12.65 -1.12
N TRP A 152 -5.97 12.84 -0.98
CA TRP A 152 -4.97 12.15 -1.80
C TRP A 152 -3.63 12.04 -1.07
N VAL A 153 -2.81 11.10 -1.52
CA VAL A 153 -1.38 11.04 -1.17
C VAL A 153 -0.56 11.04 -2.45
N LYS A 154 0.52 11.84 -2.49
CA LYS A 154 1.41 11.94 -3.64
C LYS A 154 2.85 11.67 -3.23
N PHE A 155 3.44 10.66 -3.84
CA PHE A 155 4.84 10.30 -3.68
C PHE A 155 5.66 11.09 -4.69
N THR A 156 6.61 11.88 -4.19
CA THR A 156 7.49 12.76 -4.98
C THR A 156 8.94 12.62 -4.51
N LYS A 157 9.85 13.31 -5.21
CA LYS A 157 11.29 13.37 -4.88
C LYS A 157 11.89 11.97 -4.68
N LEU A 158 11.48 11.03 -5.53
CA LEU A 158 11.87 9.63 -5.44
C LEU A 158 13.33 9.47 -5.85
N VAL A 159 14.14 8.88 -4.96
CA VAL A 159 15.58 8.69 -5.19
C VAL A 159 15.89 7.21 -5.35
N PRO A 160 16.35 6.75 -6.53
CA PRO A 160 16.71 5.36 -6.71
C PRO A 160 18.01 5.02 -5.95
N ASN A 161 18.11 3.82 -5.41
CA ASN A 161 19.33 3.35 -4.73
C ASN A 161 20.50 3.14 -5.69
N LYS A 162 20.23 2.63 -6.89
CA LYS A 162 21.18 2.47 -8.01
C LYS A 162 20.57 3.06 -9.27
N ASN A 163 21.38 3.37 -10.28
CA ASN A 163 20.89 3.75 -11.61
C ASN A 163 20.29 2.56 -12.39
N LEU A 164 19.29 1.89 -11.82
CA LEU A 164 18.49 0.82 -12.40
C LEU A 164 17.01 1.18 -12.30
N TRP A 165 16.16 0.42 -12.98
CA TRP A 165 14.73 0.64 -13.00
C TRP A 165 14.11 0.37 -11.61
N CYS A 166 13.13 1.17 -11.20
CA CYS A 166 12.47 1.05 -9.90
C CYS A 166 10.96 0.97 -10.10
N GLY A 167 10.23 0.37 -9.16
CA GLY A 167 8.78 0.32 -9.20
C GLY A 167 8.18 -0.02 -7.84
N PHE A 168 6.89 0.30 -7.66
CA PHE A 168 6.09 -0.12 -6.52
C PHE A 168 5.18 -1.25 -6.96
N THR A 169 5.35 -2.43 -6.39
CA THR A 169 4.43 -3.55 -6.61
C THR A 169 3.08 -3.25 -5.99
N GLU A 170 3.07 -2.77 -4.74
CA GLU A 170 1.85 -2.41 -4.03
C GLU A 170 2.13 -1.25 -3.06
N VAL A 171 1.19 -0.33 -2.95
CA VAL A 171 1.17 0.79 -2.02
C VAL A 171 -0.17 0.77 -1.32
N GLN A 172 -0.17 0.32 -0.08
CA GLN A 172 -1.34 0.35 0.78
C GLN A 172 -1.32 1.62 1.62
N ILE A 173 -2.49 2.20 1.84
CA ILE A 173 -2.68 3.34 2.74
C ILE A 173 -3.74 2.94 3.75
N TRP A 174 -3.40 2.95 5.03
CA TRP A 174 -4.26 2.47 6.11
C TRP A 174 -4.85 3.62 6.92
N GLY A 175 -6.16 3.50 7.19
CA GLY A 175 -6.98 4.54 7.78
C GLY A 175 -8.46 4.25 7.64
N GLU A 176 -9.30 5.27 7.84
CA GLU A 176 -10.77 5.20 7.78
C GLU A 176 -11.41 6.26 6.85
#